data_AF-A0A7V9S667-F1
#
_entry.id   AF-A0A7V9S667-F1
#
_cell.length_a   1.000
_cell.length_b   1.000
_cell.length_c   1.000
_cell.angle_alpha   90.00
_cell.angle_beta   90.00
_cell.angle_gamma   90.00
#
_symmetry.space_group_name_H-M   'P 1'
#
loop_
_entity.id
_entity.type
_entity.pdbx_description
1 polymer ?
#
loop_
_entity_poly.entity_id
_entity_poly.type
_entity_poly.pdbx_seq_one_letter_code
_entity_poly.pdbx_strand_id
1 'polypeptide(L)'
;GRAGRRGLDETGYVLLWPDIPRLSDARPRQLKRATQVDWPSLTSVMREAAERGEQPFAAAVELSRSLFSAQSVPLGVEHSLATGAMPCGLWVDAERARFIRRPVTEILNSRDEWQEKSKPEKVSLGQLLVRENDRWISALSLPRILDGLGFGSLCKLRDKGIYGREIPLATIAPDEGVKPVKWLRKALLTQKRAPEQSQPLGRDSRGADALRRAHGSAGASPCQVFSGISRSVFDREILPCVSQFAAGAAIAEVVTRNGTISARLDFSAIEMSAHVDRYGRALQSPPEREAMPFVCRDCPDREHGLSTTITASPASAWRKLSLVDPDGTPTRRGIIFSLFQAGEGLAIAAALEDPSYSIADLIFDLANIRAGTRFAGEDAPLGGRLGALCQRTYERADYPGYLEMGVPVHYGSGASEVIREVVAAPASRYKFTTESLHSGDIERALIEWRSLLRHIASAPDLEWDRWRELQAAAAHFIEHSTSPAQLDLPPLLAAQQKRWTAQQFA
;
A
#
# COMPACT_ATOMS: atom_id res chain seq x y z
N GLY A 1 -3.45 45.14 -2.20
CA GLY A 1 -2.06 44.72 -1.85
C GLY A 1 -2.05 43.34 -1.20
N ARG A 2 -0.91 42.86 -0.66
CA ARG A 2 -0.81 41.54 0.03
C ARG A 2 -1.82 41.37 1.17
N ALA A 3 -2.20 42.45 1.85
CA ALA A 3 -3.20 42.45 2.91
C ALA A 3 -4.58 41.98 2.43
N GLY A 4 -5.08 42.52 1.31
CA GLY A 4 -6.36 42.10 0.72
C GLY A 4 -6.36 40.65 0.23
N ARG A 5 -5.24 40.17 -0.34
CA ARG A 5 -5.10 38.74 -0.71
C ARG A 5 -5.12 37.79 0.50
N ARG A 6 -4.86 38.29 1.71
CA ARG A 6 -4.88 37.53 2.97
C ARG A 6 -6.18 37.72 3.75
N GLY A 7 -7.20 38.35 3.15
CA GLY A 7 -8.48 38.65 3.80
C GLY A 7 -8.36 39.61 4.97
N LEU A 8 -7.26 40.37 5.06
CA LEU A 8 -7.01 41.30 6.17
C LEU A 8 -7.58 42.70 5.90
N ASP A 9 -7.99 42.97 4.66
CA ASP A 9 -8.52 44.28 4.26
C ASP A 9 -9.45 44.13 3.07
N GLU A 10 -10.65 44.69 3.17
CA GLU A 10 -11.60 44.80 2.05
C GLU A 10 -11.29 46.01 1.16
N THR A 11 -10.48 46.96 1.64
CA THR A 11 -10.16 48.21 0.95
C THR A 11 -8.68 48.31 0.61
N GLY A 12 -8.34 48.45 -0.66
CA GLY A 12 -6.94 48.61 -1.08
C GLY A 12 -6.46 50.06 -1.01
N TYR A 13 -5.45 50.34 -0.20
CA TYR A 13 -4.77 51.65 -0.20
C TYR A 13 -3.59 51.66 -1.19
N VAL A 14 -3.44 52.76 -1.93
CA VAL A 14 -2.26 53.05 -2.76
C VAL A 14 -1.60 54.30 -2.22
N LEU A 15 -0.34 54.17 -1.81
CA LEU A 15 0.48 55.32 -1.41
C LEU A 15 1.06 55.95 -2.68
N LEU A 16 0.70 57.20 -2.94
CA LEU A 16 1.20 57.99 -4.07
C LEU A 16 2.19 59.03 -3.55
N TRP A 17 3.42 58.99 -4.04
CA TRP A 17 4.40 60.08 -3.92
C TRP A 17 4.64 60.68 -5.32
N PRO A 18 5.08 61.95 -5.43
CA PRO A 18 5.31 62.64 -6.70
C PRO A 18 6.20 61.88 -7.69
N ASP A 19 7.14 61.07 -7.18
CA ASP A 19 8.18 60.39 -7.96
C ASP A 19 7.97 58.87 -8.10
N ILE A 20 6.75 58.36 -7.83
CA ILE A 20 6.44 56.94 -7.98
C ILE A 20 5.91 56.67 -9.40
N PRO A 21 6.33 55.58 -10.07
CA PRO A 21 5.85 55.20 -11.40
C PRO A 21 4.32 55.20 -11.51
N ARG A 22 3.83 55.81 -12.58
CA ARG A 22 2.40 55.95 -12.90
C ARG A 22 1.91 54.75 -13.72
N LEU A 23 0.59 54.53 -13.72
CA LEU A 23 -0.01 53.47 -14.55
C LEU A 23 0.27 53.67 -16.05
N SER A 24 0.43 54.92 -16.50
CA SER A 24 0.84 55.28 -17.86
C SER A 24 2.26 54.82 -18.21
N ASP A 25 3.10 54.56 -17.21
CA ASP A 25 4.47 54.06 -17.39
C ASP A 25 4.51 52.52 -17.48
N ALA A 26 3.35 51.87 -17.31
CA ALA A 26 3.23 50.42 -17.42
C ALA A 26 3.40 50.00 -18.88
N ARG A 27 4.40 49.15 -19.11
CA ARG A 27 4.61 48.45 -20.39
C ARG A 27 4.47 46.94 -20.17
N PRO A 28 3.92 46.19 -21.13
CA PRO A 28 3.90 44.74 -21.06
C PRO A 28 5.35 44.25 -20.90
N ARG A 29 5.59 43.46 -19.84
CA ARG A 29 6.90 42.88 -19.55
C ARG A 29 6.72 41.38 -19.47
N GLN A 30 7.51 40.64 -20.23
CA GLN A 30 7.58 39.20 -20.07
C GLN A 30 8.17 38.89 -18.69
N LEU A 31 7.44 38.12 -17.90
CA LEU A 31 7.87 37.70 -16.57
C LEU A 31 8.71 36.44 -16.71
N LYS A 32 9.85 36.41 -16.03
CA LYS A 32 10.58 35.15 -15.81
C LYS A 32 9.80 34.38 -14.74
N ARG A 33 9.25 33.22 -15.11
CA ARG A 33 8.59 32.34 -14.14
C ARG A 33 9.63 31.81 -13.17
N ALA A 34 9.26 31.66 -11.90
CA ALA A 34 9.96 30.71 -11.05
C ALA A 34 9.88 29.33 -11.72
N THR A 35 10.93 28.52 -11.65
CA THR A 35 10.94 27.18 -12.25
C THR A 35 9.83 26.28 -11.67
N GLN A 36 9.31 26.63 -10.49
CA GLN A 36 8.22 25.92 -9.82
C GLN A 36 6.90 26.07 -10.58
N VAL A 37 6.30 24.93 -10.92
CA VAL A 37 4.94 24.83 -11.46
C VAL A 37 3.96 24.95 -10.31
N ASP A 38 2.88 25.73 -10.48
CA ASP A 38 1.87 25.96 -9.46
C ASP A 38 0.85 24.81 -9.43
N TRP A 39 1.19 23.75 -8.69
CA TRP A 39 0.36 22.54 -8.59
C TRP A 39 -1.03 22.82 -8.00
N PRO A 40 -1.21 23.58 -6.90
CA PRO A 40 -2.53 23.84 -6.34
C PRO A 40 -3.53 24.40 -7.35
N SER A 41 -3.13 25.44 -8.11
CA SER A 41 -4.01 26.03 -9.13
C SER A 41 -4.33 25.07 -10.27
N LEU A 42 -3.34 24.26 -10.70
CA LEU A 42 -3.57 23.25 -11.74
C LEU A 42 -4.54 22.16 -11.25
N THR A 43 -4.37 21.68 -10.02
CA THR A 43 -5.29 20.71 -9.41
C THR A 43 -6.69 21.32 -9.21
N SER A 44 -6.80 22.62 -8.93
CA SER A 44 -8.10 23.31 -8.84
C SER A 44 -8.84 23.33 -10.17
N VAL A 45 -8.18 23.69 -11.29
CA VAL A 45 -8.85 23.67 -12.60
C VAL A 45 -9.15 22.26 -13.08
N MET A 46 -8.33 21.28 -12.71
CA MET A 46 -8.59 19.86 -12.94
C MET A 46 -9.87 19.40 -12.24
N ARG A 47 -10.13 19.87 -11.02
CA ARG A 47 -11.35 19.57 -10.27
C ARG A 47 -12.58 20.11 -11.00
N GLU A 48 -12.56 21.39 -11.39
CA GLU A 48 -13.68 22.00 -12.10
C GLU A 48 -13.95 21.32 -13.45
N ALA A 49 -12.90 20.93 -14.17
CA ALA A 49 -13.03 20.18 -15.41
C ALA A 49 -13.68 18.80 -15.17
N ALA A 50 -13.23 18.07 -14.14
CA ALA A 50 -13.83 16.79 -13.76
C ALA A 50 -15.33 16.92 -13.40
N GLU A 51 -15.70 17.97 -12.66
CA GLU A 51 -17.10 18.27 -12.30
C GLU A 51 -17.97 18.56 -13.55
N ARG A 52 -17.37 19.11 -14.63
CA ARG A 52 -18.03 19.31 -15.94
C ARG A 52 -17.98 18.07 -16.86
N GLY A 53 -17.36 16.97 -16.44
CA GLY A 53 -17.16 15.78 -17.29
C GLY A 53 -16.12 15.98 -18.40
N GLU A 54 -15.27 17.00 -18.27
CA GLU A 54 -14.14 17.29 -19.18
C GLU A 54 -12.89 16.52 -18.74
N GLN A 55 -11.91 16.40 -19.64
CA GLN A 55 -10.64 15.73 -19.32
C GLN A 55 -9.79 16.63 -18.39
N PRO A 56 -9.46 16.22 -17.15
CA PRO A 56 -8.80 17.10 -16.18
C PRO A 56 -7.39 17.55 -16.57
N PHE A 57 -6.54 16.62 -17.04
CA PHE A 57 -5.19 16.95 -17.50
C PHE A 57 -5.17 17.94 -18.67
N ALA A 58 -6.19 17.95 -19.53
CA ALA A 58 -6.34 18.91 -20.62
C ALA A 58 -6.51 20.32 -20.07
N ALA A 59 -7.36 20.50 -19.05
CA ALA A 59 -7.54 21.79 -18.38
C ALA A 59 -6.24 22.28 -17.70
N ALA A 60 -5.47 21.37 -17.09
CA ALA A 60 -4.16 21.72 -16.52
C ALA A 60 -3.16 22.16 -17.61
N VAL A 61 -3.09 21.44 -18.73
CA VAL A 61 -2.22 21.78 -19.86
C VAL A 61 -2.63 23.12 -20.49
N GLU A 62 -3.94 23.36 -20.64
CA GLU A 62 -4.48 24.62 -21.15
C GLU A 62 -4.12 25.80 -20.24
N LEU A 63 -4.33 25.67 -18.93
CA LEU A 63 -3.91 26.71 -17.98
C LEU A 63 -2.40 26.94 -18.07
N SER A 64 -1.59 25.88 -18.07
CA SER A 64 -0.12 25.98 -18.16
C SER A 64 0.34 26.73 -19.42
N ARG A 65 -0.32 26.48 -20.57
CA ARG A 65 -0.06 27.18 -21.84
C ARG A 65 -0.52 28.64 -21.84
N SER A 66 -1.56 28.96 -21.07
CA SER A 66 -2.14 30.30 -20.99
C SER A 66 -1.36 31.26 -20.08
N LEU A 67 -0.40 30.75 -19.31
CA LEU A 67 0.49 31.59 -18.50
C LEU A 67 1.51 32.31 -19.40
N PHE A 68 1.52 33.65 -19.35
CA PHE A 68 2.47 34.49 -20.09
C PHE A 68 3.92 34.33 -19.60
N SER A 69 4.56 33.22 -19.96
CA SER A 69 5.95 32.89 -19.63
C SER A 69 6.76 32.52 -20.87
N ALA A 70 8.03 32.89 -20.87
CA ALA A 70 8.99 32.47 -21.91
C ALA A 70 9.36 30.97 -21.81
N GLN A 71 9.11 30.32 -20.66
CA GLN A 71 9.43 28.91 -20.44
C GLN A 71 8.15 28.10 -20.33
N SER A 72 7.93 27.20 -21.30
CA SER A 72 6.91 26.16 -21.20
C SER A 72 7.46 25.01 -20.34
N VAL A 73 6.71 24.62 -19.30
CA VAL A 73 7.05 23.46 -18.46
C VAL A 73 6.05 22.35 -18.78
N PRO A 74 6.49 21.24 -19.39
CA PRO A 74 5.60 20.13 -19.67
C PRO A 74 5.12 19.46 -18.37
N LEU A 75 3.86 19.07 -18.34
CA LEU A 75 3.24 18.36 -17.22
C LEU A 75 3.49 16.85 -17.29
N GLY A 76 3.84 16.31 -18.47
CA GLY A 76 4.12 14.89 -18.72
C GLY A 76 2.88 14.07 -19.06
N VAL A 77 1.92 14.71 -19.72
CA VAL A 77 0.64 14.15 -20.19
C VAL A 77 0.34 14.56 -21.63
N GLU A 78 1.19 15.40 -22.23
CA GLU A 78 0.95 16.03 -23.52
C GLU A 78 0.81 15.02 -24.64
N HIS A 79 1.66 13.98 -24.65
CA HIS A 79 1.56 12.93 -25.67
C HIS A 79 0.31 12.09 -25.48
N SER A 80 -0.03 11.76 -24.24
CA SER A 80 -1.25 11.02 -23.91
C SER A 80 -2.52 11.78 -24.27
N LEU A 81 -2.54 13.10 -24.11
CA LEU A 81 -3.63 13.96 -24.56
C LEU A 81 -3.74 14.01 -26.09
N ALA A 82 -2.61 14.04 -26.80
CA ALA A 82 -2.60 14.05 -28.26
C ALA A 82 -3.04 12.70 -28.87
N THR A 83 -2.70 11.59 -28.22
CA THR A 83 -3.02 10.24 -28.70
C THR A 83 -4.34 9.69 -28.16
N GLY A 84 -4.90 10.31 -27.13
CA GLY A 84 -6.14 9.90 -26.48
C GLY A 84 -5.97 8.72 -25.52
N ALA A 85 -7.11 8.14 -25.12
CA ALA A 85 -7.15 7.02 -24.19
C ALA A 85 -6.55 5.75 -24.80
N MET A 86 -5.73 5.04 -24.03
CA MET A 86 -5.11 3.77 -24.41
C MET A 86 -5.72 2.61 -23.60
N PRO A 87 -5.61 1.34 -24.07
CA PRO A 87 -6.15 0.19 -23.34
C PRO A 87 -5.62 0.01 -21.91
N CYS A 88 -4.45 0.59 -21.60
CA CYS A 88 -3.90 0.60 -20.25
C CYS A 88 -4.58 1.60 -19.29
N GLY A 89 -5.41 2.53 -19.79
CA GLY A 89 -6.13 3.52 -18.99
C GLY A 89 -5.27 4.62 -18.37
N LEU A 90 -3.95 4.63 -18.62
CA LEU A 90 -3.03 5.60 -18.05
C LEU A 90 -2.99 6.87 -18.91
N TRP A 91 -2.86 8.05 -18.29
CA TRP A 91 -2.72 9.33 -19.00
C TRP A 91 -1.38 10.03 -18.79
N VAL A 92 -0.55 9.55 -17.86
CA VAL A 92 0.80 10.09 -17.65
C VAL A 92 1.77 9.36 -18.58
N ASP A 93 2.49 10.11 -19.40
CA ASP A 93 3.36 9.59 -20.46
C ASP A 93 4.43 8.64 -19.89
N ALA A 94 5.05 9.05 -18.78
CA ALA A 94 6.05 8.25 -18.08
C ALA A 94 5.44 7.00 -17.41
N GLU A 95 4.16 7.02 -17.02
CA GLU A 95 3.47 5.82 -16.49
C GLU A 95 3.12 4.85 -17.61
N ARG A 96 2.64 5.33 -18.76
CA ARG A 96 2.43 4.49 -19.96
C ARG A 96 3.72 3.78 -20.36
N ALA A 97 4.82 4.53 -20.45
CA ALA A 97 6.14 4.00 -20.79
C ALA A 97 6.67 2.99 -19.75
N ARG A 98 6.43 3.21 -18.46
CA ARG A 98 6.79 2.22 -17.42
C ARG A 98 5.93 0.96 -17.51
N PHE A 99 4.62 1.13 -17.70
CA PHE A 99 3.67 0.03 -17.72
C PHE A 99 3.96 -0.92 -18.89
N ILE A 100 4.17 -0.39 -20.09
CA ILE A 100 4.46 -1.21 -21.27
C ILE A 100 5.78 -1.98 -21.18
N ARG A 101 6.77 -1.45 -20.44
CA ARG A 101 8.08 -2.07 -20.21
C ARG A 101 8.10 -3.02 -19.01
N ARG A 102 7.03 -3.07 -18.22
CA ARG A 102 6.94 -3.96 -17.06
C ARG A 102 6.68 -5.38 -17.56
N PRO A 103 7.66 -6.31 -17.47
CA PRO A 103 7.41 -7.68 -17.87
C PRO A 103 6.33 -8.29 -16.96
N VAL A 104 5.39 -8.99 -17.58
CA VAL A 104 4.45 -9.88 -16.88
C VAL A 104 4.89 -11.32 -17.11
N THR A 105 4.80 -12.12 -16.06
CA THR A 105 5.04 -13.57 -16.17
C THR A 105 3.78 -14.23 -16.70
N GLU A 106 3.93 -14.94 -17.80
CA GLU A 106 2.89 -15.78 -18.38
C GLU A 106 3.18 -17.24 -18.15
N ILE A 107 2.12 -18.04 -18.05
CA ILE A 107 2.17 -19.51 -18.04
C ILE A 107 1.52 -20.06 -19.31
N LEU A 108 2.04 -21.17 -19.81
CA LEU A 108 1.41 -21.92 -20.90
C LEU A 108 0.24 -22.73 -20.35
N ASN A 109 -0.97 -22.51 -20.86
CA ASN A 109 -2.17 -23.17 -20.37
C ASN A 109 -2.39 -24.57 -20.97
N SER A 110 -3.48 -25.23 -20.56
CA SER A 110 -3.83 -26.59 -21.02
C SER A 110 -4.14 -26.70 -22.52
N ARG A 111 -4.36 -25.57 -23.22
CA ARG A 111 -4.58 -25.50 -24.68
C ARG A 111 -3.36 -24.97 -25.44
N ASP A 112 -2.18 -24.96 -24.82
CA ASP A 112 -0.94 -24.44 -25.40
C ASP A 112 -1.01 -22.94 -25.76
N GLU A 113 -1.86 -22.18 -25.07
CA GLU A 113 -1.95 -20.73 -25.21
C GLU A 113 -1.33 -20.05 -23.98
N TRP A 114 -0.65 -18.94 -24.20
CA TRP A 114 -0.05 -18.16 -23.12
C TRP A 114 -1.10 -17.29 -22.43
N GLN A 115 -1.06 -17.28 -21.10
CA GLN A 115 -1.93 -16.46 -20.27
C GLN A 115 -1.18 -15.90 -19.07
N GLU A 116 -1.73 -14.87 -18.42
CA GLU A 116 -1.17 -14.34 -17.17
C GLU A 116 -1.07 -15.43 -16.09
N LYS A 117 0.04 -15.44 -15.37
CA LYS A 117 0.30 -16.40 -14.30
C LYS A 117 -0.70 -16.21 -13.16
N SER A 118 -1.53 -17.22 -12.93
CA SER A 118 -2.46 -17.25 -11.79
C SER A 118 -1.72 -17.47 -10.47
N LYS A 119 -2.36 -17.13 -9.35
CA LYS A 119 -1.84 -17.52 -8.03
C LYS A 119 -1.93 -19.04 -7.86
N PRO A 120 -0.94 -19.70 -7.22
CA PRO A 120 -1.05 -21.12 -6.94
C PRO A 120 -2.23 -21.44 -6.01
N GLU A 121 -2.98 -22.49 -6.33
CA GLU A 121 -4.11 -23.01 -5.55
C GLU A 121 -3.85 -24.46 -5.14
N LYS A 122 -4.49 -24.89 -4.05
CA LYS A 122 -4.46 -26.29 -3.62
C LYS A 122 -5.50 -27.09 -4.41
N VAL A 123 -5.04 -28.07 -5.17
CA VAL A 123 -5.86 -28.93 -6.02
C VAL A 123 -5.55 -30.39 -5.74
N SER A 124 -6.48 -31.29 -6.04
CA SER A 124 -6.24 -32.72 -5.86
C SER A 124 -5.25 -33.25 -6.91
N LEU A 125 -4.35 -34.15 -6.51
CA LEU A 125 -3.34 -34.74 -7.38
C LEU A 125 -3.96 -35.52 -8.55
N GLY A 126 -5.18 -36.05 -8.37
CA GLY A 126 -5.93 -36.70 -9.44
C GLY A 126 -6.38 -35.75 -10.56
N GLN A 127 -6.52 -34.45 -10.27
CA GLN A 127 -6.88 -33.41 -11.25
C GLN A 127 -5.66 -32.72 -11.87
N LEU A 128 -4.46 -32.99 -11.33
CA LEU A 128 -3.23 -32.31 -11.72
C LEU A 128 -2.74 -32.78 -13.09
N LEU A 129 -2.35 -31.83 -13.94
CA LEU A 129 -1.69 -32.06 -15.21
C LEU A 129 -0.22 -31.68 -15.13
N VAL A 130 0.62 -32.50 -15.73
CA VAL A 130 2.07 -32.32 -15.84
C VAL A 130 2.42 -32.29 -17.32
N ARG A 131 3.36 -31.41 -17.69
CA ARG A 131 3.83 -31.34 -19.07
C ARG A 131 4.96 -32.34 -19.30
N GLU A 132 4.81 -33.21 -20.29
CA GLU A 132 5.85 -34.14 -20.74
C GLU A 132 5.82 -34.27 -22.26
N ASN A 133 6.99 -34.17 -22.90
CA ASN A 133 7.14 -34.20 -24.36
C ASN A 133 6.13 -33.26 -25.06
N ASP A 134 6.04 -32.02 -24.57
CA ASP A 134 5.13 -30.98 -25.05
C ASP A 134 3.63 -31.31 -25.02
N ARG A 135 3.22 -32.23 -24.14
CA ARG A 135 1.81 -32.58 -23.94
C ARG A 135 1.44 -32.52 -22.47
N TRP A 136 0.20 -32.11 -22.21
CA TRP A 136 -0.39 -32.17 -20.89
C TRP A 136 -0.90 -33.57 -20.60
N ILE A 137 -0.37 -34.17 -19.54
CA ILE A 137 -0.68 -35.55 -19.15
C ILE A 137 -1.14 -35.54 -17.69
N SER A 138 -2.11 -36.39 -17.36
CA SER A 138 -2.55 -36.57 -15.96
C SER A 138 -1.37 -37.02 -15.09
N ALA A 139 -1.14 -36.32 -13.98
CA ALA A 139 0.01 -36.52 -13.12
C ALA A 139 0.11 -37.99 -12.65
N LEU A 140 -1.00 -38.58 -12.22
CA LEU A 140 -1.04 -39.97 -11.75
C LEU A 140 -0.90 -41.03 -12.85
N SER A 141 -0.88 -40.65 -14.13
CA SER A 141 -0.49 -41.57 -15.20
C SER A 141 1.03 -41.73 -15.32
N LEU A 142 1.81 -40.95 -14.56
CA LEU A 142 3.26 -40.95 -14.59
C LEU A 142 3.83 -41.51 -13.28
N PRO A 143 4.69 -42.54 -13.33
CA PRO A 143 5.17 -43.20 -12.12
C PRO A 143 6.03 -42.28 -11.23
N ARG A 144 6.82 -41.40 -11.86
CA ARG A 144 7.72 -40.45 -11.16
C ARG A 144 7.00 -39.45 -10.27
N ILE A 145 5.72 -39.18 -10.52
CA ILE A 145 4.94 -38.23 -9.69
C ILE A 145 4.78 -38.74 -8.26
N LEU A 146 4.86 -40.06 -8.07
CA LEU A 146 4.81 -40.66 -6.74
C LEU A 146 6.17 -40.72 -6.05
N ASP A 147 7.26 -40.26 -6.69
CA ASP A 147 8.58 -40.25 -6.05
C ASP A 147 8.57 -39.32 -4.83
N GLY A 148 8.97 -39.85 -3.68
CA GLY A 148 8.87 -39.14 -2.40
C GLY A 148 7.46 -39.04 -1.79
N LEU A 149 6.40 -39.46 -2.49
CA LEU A 149 5.04 -39.55 -1.95
C LEU A 149 4.76 -40.95 -1.37
N GLY A 150 4.74 -41.03 -0.04
CA GLY A 150 4.47 -42.28 0.69
C GLY A 150 5.59 -43.32 0.58
N PHE A 151 5.34 -44.53 1.09
CA PHE A 151 6.27 -45.67 1.01
C PHE A 151 5.60 -46.89 0.36
N GLY A 152 6.37 -47.89 -0.02
CA GLY A 152 5.88 -49.09 -0.72
C GLY A 152 6.33 -49.17 -2.18
N SER A 153 6.01 -50.27 -2.84
CA SER A 153 6.41 -50.53 -4.22
C SER A 153 5.45 -49.85 -5.20
N LEU A 154 5.97 -49.31 -6.31
CA LEU A 154 5.13 -48.72 -7.36
C LEU A 154 4.21 -49.81 -7.95
N CYS A 155 2.92 -49.48 -8.12
CA CYS A 155 1.93 -50.39 -8.72
C CYS A 155 0.97 -49.62 -9.63
N LYS A 156 0.22 -50.34 -10.49
CA LYS A 156 -0.81 -49.75 -11.36
C LYS A 156 -2.19 -50.15 -10.88
N LEU A 157 -3.04 -49.17 -10.58
CA LEU A 157 -4.45 -49.34 -10.27
C LEU A 157 -5.23 -49.50 -11.58
N ARG A 158 -5.45 -50.75 -12.01
CA ARG A 158 -5.96 -51.07 -13.36
C ARG A 158 -7.32 -50.45 -13.66
N ASP A 159 -8.22 -50.47 -12.69
CA ASP A 159 -9.60 -49.96 -12.85
C ASP A 159 -9.65 -48.46 -13.16
N LYS A 160 -8.65 -47.72 -12.67
CA LYS A 160 -8.52 -46.26 -12.85
C LYS A 160 -7.48 -45.87 -13.89
N GLY A 161 -6.66 -46.81 -14.36
CA GLY A 161 -5.58 -46.55 -15.31
C GLY A 161 -4.40 -45.72 -14.75
N ILE A 162 -4.31 -45.53 -13.43
CA ILE A 162 -3.33 -44.67 -12.76
C ILE A 162 -2.26 -45.46 -11.98
N TYR A 163 -1.17 -44.80 -11.60
CA TYR A 163 -0.15 -45.34 -10.69
C TYR A 163 -0.52 -45.07 -9.22
N GLY A 164 -0.14 -46.01 -8.37
CA GLY A 164 -0.25 -45.95 -6.91
C GLY A 164 0.92 -46.67 -6.25
N ARG A 165 0.83 -46.90 -4.94
CA ARG A 165 1.82 -47.70 -4.20
C ARG A 165 1.18 -48.93 -3.55
N GLU A 166 1.84 -50.07 -3.66
CA GLU A 166 1.48 -51.31 -2.98
C GLU A 166 2.32 -51.44 -1.72
N ILE A 167 1.65 -51.53 -0.57
CA ILE A 167 2.27 -51.72 0.75
C ILE A 167 1.86 -53.07 1.34
N PRO A 168 2.81 -53.88 1.81
CA PRO A 168 2.48 -55.13 2.50
C PRO A 168 1.87 -54.81 3.86
N LEU A 169 0.74 -55.42 4.20
CA LEU A 169 0.03 -55.23 5.46
C LEU A 169 0.17 -56.42 6.40
N ALA A 170 0.05 -57.64 5.90
CA ALA A 170 0.09 -58.85 6.71
C ALA A 170 0.49 -60.10 5.91
N THR A 171 0.92 -61.15 6.61
CA THR A 171 1.16 -62.50 6.06
C THR A 171 0.14 -63.47 6.63
N ILE A 172 -0.41 -64.34 5.78
CA ILE A 172 -1.30 -65.44 6.12
C ILE A 172 -0.43 -66.62 6.58
N ALA A 173 -0.67 -67.10 7.79
CA ALA A 173 0.01 -68.24 8.38
C ALA A 173 -0.68 -69.57 7.98
N PRO A 174 0.01 -70.73 8.13
CA PRO A 174 -0.52 -72.03 7.72
C PRO A 174 -1.80 -72.47 8.44
N ASP A 175 -2.10 -71.83 9.58
CA ASP A 175 -3.28 -72.01 10.44
C ASP A 175 -4.42 -71.03 10.12
N GLU A 176 -4.40 -70.42 8.93
CA GLU A 176 -5.33 -69.36 8.48
C GLU A 176 -5.26 -68.05 9.29
N GLY A 177 -4.31 -67.93 10.22
CA GLY A 177 -4.09 -66.71 11.00
C GLY A 177 -3.46 -65.58 10.20
N VAL A 178 -3.94 -64.34 10.37
CA VAL A 178 -3.36 -63.15 9.75
C VAL A 178 -2.38 -62.48 10.69
N LYS A 179 -1.13 -62.30 10.25
CA LYS A 179 -0.05 -61.68 11.02
C LYS A 179 0.40 -60.35 10.40
N PRO A 180 0.08 -59.18 11.00
CA PRO A 180 0.50 -57.88 10.48
C PRO A 180 2.02 -57.74 10.39
N VAL A 181 2.50 -57.07 9.34
CA VAL A 181 3.94 -56.85 9.12
C VAL A 181 4.53 -55.89 10.17
N LYS A 182 5.86 -55.90 10.31
CA LYS A 182 6.57 -55.20 11.39
C LYS A 182 6.28 -53.70 11.46
N TRP A 183 6.20 -53.02 10.32
CA TRP A 183 5.93 -51.58 10.28
C TRP A 183 4.52 -51.25 10.77
N LEU A 184 3.51 -52.02 10.34
CA LEU A 184 2.11 -51.82 10.73
C LEU A 184 1.90 -52.11 12.21
N ARG A 185 2.52 -53.17 12.75
CA ARG A 185 2.51 -53.44 14.20
C ARG A 185 3.11 -52.28 15.00
N LYS A 186 4.23 -51.72 14.55
CA LYS A 186 4.87 -50.57 15.21
C LYS A 186 3.98 -49.33 15.16
N ALA A 187 3.33 -49.05 14.03
CA ALA A 187 2.40 -47.93 13.87
C ALA A 187 1.19 -48.05 14.81
N LEU A 188 0.51 -49.20 14.83
CA LEU A 188 -0.64 -49.46 15.69
C LEU A 188 -0.30 -49.40 17.20
N LEU A 189 0.89 -49.87 17.59
CA LEU A 189 1.38 -49.76 18.97
C LEU A 189 1.72 -48.32 19.39
N THR A 190 2.13 -47.48 18.43
CA THR A 190 2.45 -46.08 18.68
C THR A 190 1.17 -45.25 18.83
N GLN A 191 0.12 -45.59 18.07
CA GLN A 191 -1.20 -44.99 18.19
C GLN A 191 -1.89 -45.29 19.53
N LYS A 192 -1.76 -46.52 20.06
CA LYS A 192 -2.25 -46.90 21.41
C LYS A 192 -1.50 -46.21 22.56
N ARG A 193 -0.35 -45.57 22.30
CA ARG A 193 0.50 -44.89 23.30
C ARG A 193 0.41 -43.37 23.25
N ALA A 194 -0.31 -42.77 22.29
CA ALA A 194 -0.53 -41.32 22.25
C ALA A 194 -1.56 -40.92 23.33
N PRO A 195 -1.20 -40.13 24.36
CA PRO A 195 -2.16 -39.63 25.35
C PRO A 195 -2.91 -38.41 24.80
N GLU A 196 -4.15 -38.26 25.25
CA GLU A 196 -4.81 -36.97 25.42
C GLU A 196 -3.83 -36.01 26.11
N GLN A 197 -3.39 -34.95 25.42
CA GLN A 197 -3.13 -33.61 25.99
C GLN A 197 -2.42 -32.71 24.97
N SER A 198 -3.05 -31.57 24.66
CA SER A 198 -2.36 -30.30 24.44
C SER A 198 -3.32 -29.13 24.67
N GLN A 199 -3.41 -28.70 25.93
CA GLN A 199 -3.42 -27.27 26.26
C GLN A 199 -2.04 -26.96 26.88
N PRO A 200 -1.39 -25.83 26.56
CA PRO A 200 -0.02 -25.58 26.98
C PRO A 200 0.03 -24.68 28.21
N LEU A 201 0.76 -25.08 29.25
CA LEU A 201 1.27 -24.16 30.27
C LEU A 201 2.60 -24.67 30.86
N GLY A 202 3.64 -23.86 30.67
CA GLY A 202 4.54 -23.48 31.76
C GLY A 202 5.74 -24.37 32.14
N ARG A 203 6.92 -23.88 31.73
CA ARG A 203 8.15 -23.67 32.54
C ARG A 203 8.97 -24.85 33.09
N ASP A 204 10.25 -24.73 32.73
CA ASP A 204 11.47 -24.81 33.56
C ASP A 204 11.93 -26.17 34.11
N SER A 205 12.91 -26.69 33.37
CA SER A 205 13.86 -27.74 33.72
C SER A 205 14.87 -27.30 34.78
N ARG A 206 14.89 -27.99 35.93
CA ARG A 206 16.09 -28.24 36.74
C ARG A 206 15.99 -29.60 37.40
N GLY A 207 17.09 -30.36 37.41
CA GLY A 207 17.29 -31.44 38.37
C GLY A 207 17.70 -32.76 37.74
N ALA A 208 19.00 -33.01 37.78
CA ALA A 208 19.64 -34.28 37.46
C ALA A 208 19.33 -35.37 38.50
N ASP A 209 19.55 -36.61 38.07
CA ASP A 209 20.05 -37.76 38.82
C ASP A 209 19.47 -38.09 40.21
N ALA A 210 18.78 -39.24 40.31
CA ALA A 210 18.99 -40.17 41.43
C ALA A 210 18.29 -41.52 41.23
N LEU A 211 19.11 -42.58 41.36
CA LEU A 211 18.82 -43.93 41.87
C LEU A 211 17.82 -44.84 41.12
N ARG A 212 18.31 -45.91 40.48
CA ARG A 212 18.62 -47.24 41.05
C ARG A 212 17.38 -48.07 41.43
N ARG A 213 17.31 -49.19 40.69
CA ARG A 213 17.04 -50.57 41.15
C ARG A 213 15.60 -50.98 41.49
N ALA A 214 15.23 -52.01 40.72
CA ALA A 214 14.75 -53.32 41.17
C ALA A 214 13.25 -53.63 41.03
N HIS A 215 13.06 -54.84 40.49
CA HIS A 215 11.86 -55.66 40.46
C HIS A 215 10.70 -55.11 39.63
N GLY A 216 10.30 -55.79 38.55
CA GLY A 216 9.99 -57.21 38.54
C GLY A 216 8.49 -57.35 38.68
N SER A 217 7.78 -57.13 37.58
CA SER A 217 6.43 -57.67 37.39
C SER A 217 6.18 -57.81 35.90
N ALA A 218 5.70 -59.00 35.55
CA ALA A 218 5.37 -59.42 34.22
C ALA A 218 4.37 -58.46 33.58
N GLY A 219 4.82 -57.68 32.59
CA GLY A 219 3.96 -57.01 31.63
C GLY A 219 4.25 -57.61 30.27
N ALA A 220 3.27 -58.30 29.70
CA ALA A 220 3.37 -59.06 28.46
C ALA A 220 4.19 -58.34 27.38
N SER A 221 5.10 -59.09 26.74
CA SER A 221 5.84 -58.63 25.57
C SER A 221 4.83 -58.10 24.53
N PRO A 222 4.99 -56.89 23.96
CA PRO A 222 4.06 -56.32 22.98
C PRO A 222 3.86 -57.19 21.72
N CYS A 223 4.71 -58.20 21.55
CA CYS A 223 4.69 -59.15 20.46
C CYS A 223 3.55 -60.19 20.53
N GLN A 224 2.88 -60.40 21.68
CA GLN A 224 1.84 -61.44 21.82
C GLN A 224 0.42 -61.00 21.41
N VAL A 225 0.16 -59.70 21.20
CA VAL A 225 -1.22 -59.20 20.93
C VAL A 225 -1.64 -59.36 19.46
N PHE A 226 -0.73 -59.74 18.56
CA PHE A 226 -1.01 -59.85 17.11
C PHE A 226 -0.53 -61.19 16.51
N SER A 227 -0.43 -62.26 17.30
CA SER A 227 -0.22 -63.62 16.78
C SER A 227 -1.56 -64.26 16.44
N GLY A 228 -1.84 -64.43 15.14
CA GLY A 228 -2.99 -65.20 14.67
C GLY A 228 -4.33 -64.49 14.84
N ILE A 229 -4.49 -63.29 14.27
CA ILE A 229 -5.80 -62.62 14.23
C ILE A 229 -6.62 -63.23 13.09
N SER A 230 -7.91 -63.45 13.30
CA SER A 230 -8.78 -63.93 12.22
C SER A 230 -8.89 -62.88 11.10
N ARG A 231 -9.06 -63.33 9.86
CA ARG A 231 -9.18 -62.41 8.70
C ARG A 231 -10.27 -61.36 8.90
N SER A 232 -11.41 -61.76 9.49
CA SER A 232 -12.53 -60.87 9.79
C SER A 232 -12.16 -59.70 10.74
N VAL A 233 -11.33 -59.96 11.75
CA VAL A 233 -10.89 -58.92 12.71
C VAL A 233 -9.85 -58.02 12.06
N PHE A 234 -8.95 -58.57 11.24
CA PHE A 234 -8.00 -57.77 10.46
C PHE A 234 -8.72 -56.79 9.52
N ASP A 235 -9.71 -57.27 8.76
CA ASP A 235 -10.45 -56.44 7.81
C ASP A 235 -11.32 -55.38 8.52
N ARG A 236 -11.90 -55.69 9.67
CA ARG A 236 -12.77 -54.76 10.42
C ARG A 236 -12.01 -53.72 11.24
N GLU A 237 -10.92 -54.11 11.89
CA GLU A 237 -10.28 -53.28 12.93
C GLU A 237 -8.92 -52.71 12.50
N ILE A 238 -8.18 -53.40 11.63
CA ILE A 238 -6.82 -52.99 11.26
C ILE A 238 -6.80 -52.26 9.92
N LEU A 239 -7.56 -52.76 8.94
CA LEU A 239 -7.58 -52.19 7.59
C LEU A 239 -8.02 -50.72 7.55
N PRO A 240 -9.07 -50.27 8.30
CA PRO A 240 -9.48 -48.86 8.30
C PRO A 240 -8.41 -47.89 8.83
N CYS A 241 -7.50 -48.37 9.69
CA CYS A 241 -6.44 -47.54 10.26
C CYS A 241 -5.26 -47.31 9.29
N VAL A 242 -5.14 -48.11 8.23
CA VAL A 242 -3.98 -48.06 7.32
C VAL A 242 -3.88 -46.72 6.57
N SER A 243 -5.01 -46.10 6.21
CA SER A 243 -5.04 -44.79 5.51
C SER A 243 -4.39 -43.66 6.32
N GLN A 244 -4.46 -43.72 7.64
CA GLN A 244 -3.86 -42.73 8.55
C GLN A 244 -2.33 -42.74 8.52
N PHE A 245 -1.73 -43.87 8.13
CA PHE A 245 -0.29 -44.05 8.04
C PHE A 245 0.24 -44.00 6.60
N ALA A 246 -0.67 -43.86 5.61
CA ALA A 246 -0.38 -43.91 4.19
C ALA A 246 -0.19 -42.51 3.56
N ALA A 247 0.31 -41.54 4.31
CA ALA A 247 0.50 -40.15 3.87
C ALA A 247 -0.76 -39.51 3.26
N GLY A 248 -1.94 -39.84 3.79
CA GLY A 248 -3.23 -39.34 3.30
C GLY A 248 -3.80 -40.06 2.07
N ALA A 249 -3.14 -41.11 1.57
CA ALA A 249 -3.65 -41.92 0.47
C ALA A 249 -4.81 -42.84 0.90
N ALA A 250 -5.79 -43.01 0.02
CA ALA A 250 -6.92 -43.91 0.22
C ALA A 250 -6.55 -45.35 -0.17
N ILE A 251 -7.18 -46.35 0.44
CA ILE A 251 -7.02 -47.76 0.03
C ILE A 251 -7.93 -48.00 -1.18
N ALA A 252 -7.35 -48.28 -2.35
CA ALA A 252 -8.10 -48.58 -3.56
C ALA A 252 -8.49 -50.06 -3.65
N GLU A 253 -7.56 -50.95 -3.31
CA GLU A 253 -7.73 -52.39 -3.44
C GLU A 253 -6.88 -53.10 -2.38
N VAL A 254 -7.40 -54.21 -1.84
CA VAL A 254 -6.62 -55.13 -1.00
C VAL A 254 -6.36 -56.40 -1.80
N VAL A 255 -5.09 -56.72 -2.02
CA VAL A 255 -4.67 -57.84 -2.86
C VAL A 255 -3.96 -58.87 -2.00
N THR A 256 -4.26 -60.15 -2.21
CA THR A 256 -3.55 -61.25 -1.56
C THR A 256 -2.69 -61.98 -2.59
N ARG A 257 -1.37 -62.02 -2.41
CA ARG A 257 -0.41 -62.70 -3.31
C ARG A 257 0.60 -63.47 -2.49
N ASN A 258 0.83 -64.74 -2.84
CA ASN A 258 1.83 -65.61 -2.20
C ASN A 258 1.73 -65.61 -0.66
N GLY A 259 0.50 -65.66 -0.13
CA GLY A 259 0.25 -65.60 1.31
C GLY A 259 0.48 -64.23 1.97
N THR A 260 0.70 -63.15 1.21
CA THR A 260 0.83 -61.79 1.75
C THR A 260 -0.38 -60.94 1.35
N ILE A 261 -0.99 -60.28 2.33
CA ILE A 261 -2.05 -59.27 2.15
C ILE A 261 -1.37 -57.91 1.98
N SER A 262 -1.58 -57.27 0.85
CA SER A 262 -1.08 -55.93 0.52
C SER A 262 -2.25 -54.98 0.24
N ALA A 263 -2.09 -53.70 0.58
CA ALA A 263 -3.01 -52.65 0.13
C ALA A 263 -2.38 -51.86 -1.01
N ARG A 264 -3.17 -51.59 -2.04
CA ARG A 264 -2.84 -50.63 -3.09
C ARG A 264 -3.45 -49.28 -2.77
N LEU A 265 -2.62 -48.27 -2.74
CA LEU A 265 -2.95 -46.92 -2.31
C LEU A 265 -3.22 -46.00 -3.50
N ASP A 266 -4.25 -45.18 -3.39
CA ASP A 266 -4.65 -44.14 -4.32
C ASP A 266 -4.36 -42.76 -3.73
N PHE A 267 -3.54 -41.99 -4.45
CA PHE A 267 -3.07 -40.66 -4.06
C PHE A 267 -3.91 -39.54 -4.69
N SER A 268 -5.00 -39.84 -5.40
CA SER A 268 -5.82 -38.87 -6.14
C SER A 268 -6.36 -37.73 -5.28
N ALA A 269 -6.68 -37.98 -4.01
CA ALA A 269 -7.26 -37.00 -3.10
C ALA A 269 -6.21 -36.08 -2.43
N ILE A 270 -4.91 -36.34 -2.60
CA ILE A 270 -3.87 -35.52 -1.96
C ILE A 270 -3.84 -34.14 -2.58
N GLU A 271 -3.83 -33.10 -1.75
CA GLU A 271 -3.74 -31.72 -2.21
C GLU A 271 -2.30 -31.35 -2.59
N MET A 272 -2.13 -30.73 -3.76
CA MET A 272 -0.88 -30.18 -4.26
C MET A 272 -1.09 -28.74 -4.73
N SER A 273 -0.02 -27.93 -4.64
CA SER A 273 -0.03 -26.57 -5.19
C SER A 273 0.08 -26.62 -6.71
N ALA A 274 -0.83 -25.95 -7.42
CA ALA A 274 -0.84 -25.88 -8.87
C ALA A 274 -1.38 -24.55 -9.36
N HIS A 275 -1.07 -24.21 -10.62
CA HIS A 275 -1.68 -23.08 -11.29
C HIS A 275 -2.96 -23.53 -11.99
N VAL A 276 -4.10 -22.99 -11.60
CA VAL A 276 -5.36 -23.22 -12.32
C VAL A 276 -5.41 -22.28 -13.51
N ASP A 277 -5.59 -22.84 -14.70
CA ASP A 277 -5.68 -22.06 -15.94
C ASP A 277 -7.10 -21.49 -16.16
N ARG A 278 -7.26 -20.65 -17.21
CA ARG A 278 -8.55 -20.04 -17.53
C ARG A 278 -9.66 -21.04 -17.92
N TYR A 279 -9.30 -22.29 -18.16
CA TYR A 279 -10.20 -23.38 -18.52
C TYR A 279 -10.48 -24.32 -17.32
N GLY A 280 -10.03 -23.95 -16.12
CA GLY A 280 -10.22 -24.73 -14.89
C GLY A 280 -9.34 -25.97 -14.80
N ARG A 281 -8.26 -26.05 -15.59
CA ARG A 281 -7.29 -27.16 -15.53
C ARG A 281 -6.14 -26.80 -14.60
N ALA A 282 -5.79 -27.71 -13.70
CA ALA A 282 -4.71 -27.51 -12.76
C ALA A 282 -3.37 -27.99 -13.35
N LEU A 283 -2.39 -27.09 -13.41
CA LEU A 283 -1.10 -27.32 -14.05
C LEU A 283 0.01 -27.31 -13.02
N GLN A 284 0.81 -28.37 -12.98
CA GLN A 284 2.03 -28.43 -12.20
C GLN A 284 3.17 -27.81 -13.00
N SER A 285 3.83 -26.81 -12.42
CA SER A 285 5.02 -26.15 -12.98
C SER A 285 4.91 -25.86 -14.50
N PRO A 286 3.86 -25.13 -14.94
CA PRO A 286 3.70 -24.83 -16.35
C PRO A 286 4.89 -24.02 -16.88
N PRO A 287 5.28 -24.18 -18.16
CA PRO A 287 6.30 -23.34 -18.77
C PRO A 287 5.98 -21.86 -18.58
N GLU A 288 6.98 -21.08 -18.21
CA GLU A 288 6.84 -19.66 -17.95
C GLU A 288 7.61 -18.84 -18.99
N ARG A 289 7.10 -17.65 -19.31
CA ARG A 289 7.83 -16.65 -20.10
C ARG A 289 7.58 -15.25 -19.58
N GLU A 290 8.50 -14.35 -19.86
CA GLU A 290 8.26 -12.91 -19.72
C GLU A 290 7.65 -12.38 -21.00
N ALA A 291 6.62 -11.55 -20.86
CA ALA A 291 5.98 -10.88 -21.97
C ALA A 291 5.53 -9.46 -21.60
N MET A 292 5.23 -8.66 -22.60
CA MET A 292 4.57 -7.35 -22.41
C MET A 292 3.14 -7.54 -21.88
N PRO A 293 2.61 -6.61 -21.05
CA PRO A 293 1.22 -6.66 -20.59
C PRO A 293 0.24 -6.82 -21.75
N PHE A 294 -0.76 -7.69 -21.57
CA PHE A 294 -1.67 -8.08 -22.65
C PHE A 294 -2.35 -6.88 -23.32
N VAL A 295 -2.85 -5.93 -22.51
CA VAL A 295 -3.52 -4.71 -23.00
C VAL A 295 -2.61 -3.80 -23.85
N CYS A 296 -1.30 -3.94 -23.76
CA CYS A 296 -0.35 -3.12 -24.50
C CYS A 296 0.21 -3.77 -25.78
N ARG A 297 -0.08 -5.05 -26.05
CA ARG A 297 0.49 -5.77 -27.21
C ARG A 297 0.02 -5.21 -28.54
N ASP A 298 -1.28 -4.90 -28.60
CA ASP A 298 -1.96 -4.35 -29.76
C ASP A 298 -2.25 -2.85 -29.59
N CYS A 299 -1.58 -2.19 -28.63
CA CYS A 299 -1.72 -0.76 -28.40
C CYS A 299 -1.13 0.02 -29.58
N PRO A 300 -1.85 1.01 -30.15
CA PRO A 300 -1.33 1.82 -31.25
C PRO A 300 -0.11 2.65 -30.86
N ASP A 301 0.04 2.98 -29.57
CA ASP A 301 1.13 3.79 -29.03
C ASP A 301 2.32 2.96 -28.51
N ARG A 302 2.39 1.67 -28.89
CA ARG A 302 3.38 0.71 -28.37
C ARG A 302 4.83 1.15 -28.61
N GLU A 303 5.15 1.54 -29.84
CA GLU A 303 6.53 1.89 -30.21
C GLU A 303 7.02 3.15 -29.48
N HIS A 304 6.13 4.14 -29.34
CA HIS A 304 6.41 5.32 -28.54
C HIS A 304 6.64 4.93 -27.07
N GLY A 305 5.71 4.18 -26.48
CA GLY A 305 5.84 3.71 -25.10
C GLY A 305 7.13 2.93 -24.82
N LEU A 306 7.67 2.19 -25.80
CA LEU A 306 8.95 1.48 -25.68
C LEU A 306 10.19 2.37 -25.81
N SER A 307 10.11 3.47 -26.57
CA SER A 307 11.25 4.35 -26.88
C SER A 307 11.34 5.62 -26.02
N THR A 308 10.23 6.07 -25.42
CA THR A 308 10.16 7.34 -24.67
C THR A 308 11.08 7.37 -23.45
N THR A 309 11.78 8.48 -23.24
CA THR A 309 12.58 8.65 -22.02
C THR A 309 11.65 8.80 -20.81
N ILE A 310 11.84 7.96 -19.80
CA ILE A 310 11.07 8.03 -18.57
C ILE A 310 11.68 9.11 -17.67
N THR A 311 11.09 10.29 -17.69
CA THR A 311 11.50 11.43 -16.85
C THR A 311 10.52 11.67 -15.71
N ALA A 312 10.96 12.40 -14.69
CA ALA A 312 10.06 12.92 -13.66
C ALA A 312 9.27 14.09 -14.25
N SER A 313 7.96 14.12 -13.97
CA SER A 313 7.07 15.20 -14.39
C SER A 313 6.11 15.61 -13.27
N PRO A 314 5.53 16.83 -13.31
CA PRO A 314 4.48 17.23 -12.39
C PRO A 314 3.34 16.21 -12.28
N ALA A 315 2.80 15.73 -13.40
CA ALA A 315 1.73 14.73 -13.36
C ALA A 315 2.16 13.41 -12.72
N SER A 316 3.41 12.96 -12.95
CA SER A 316 3.94 11.78 -12.27
C SER A 316 4.06 11.98 -10.75
N ALA A 317 4.37 13.20 -10.31
CA ALA A 317 4.44 13.55 -8.90
C ALA A 317 3.04 13.57 -8.27
N TRP A 318 2.06 14.17 -8.95
CA TRP A 318 0.66 14.19 -8.50
C TRP A 318 0.10 12.77 -8.34
N ARG A 319 0.39 11.86 -9.29
CA ARG A 319 0.02 10.46 -9.21
C ARG A 319 0.69 9.74 -8.03
N LYS A 320 2.00 9.88 -7.87
CA LYS A 320 2.75 9.29 -6.75
C LYS A 320 2.27 9.78 -5.38
N LEU A 321 1.96 11.07 -5.28
CA LEU A 321 1.42 11.68 -4.07
C LEU A 321 -0.08 11.42 -3.87
N SER A 322 -0.72 10.66 -4.77
CA SER A 322 -2.17 10.38 -4.75
C SER A 322 -3.02 11.64 -4.72
N LEU A 323 -2.58 12.72 -5.38
CA LEU A 323 -3.35 13.95 -5.56
C LEU A 323 -4.40 13.80 -6.66
N VAL A 324 -4.16 12.91 -7.64
CA VAL A 324 -5.05 12.71 -8.78
C VAL A 324 -5.17 11.22 -9.11
N ASP A 325 -6.34 10.83 -9.59
CA ASP A 325 -6.64 9.52 -10.17
C ASP A 325 -5.97 9.32 -11.55
N PRO A 326 -5.99 8.11 -12.14
CA PRO A 326 -5.28 7.83 -13.41
C PRO A 326 -5.70 8.72 -14.59
N ASP A 327 -6.94 9.20 -14.59
CA ASP A 327 -7.54 10.11 -15.56
C ASP A 327 -7.22 11.59 -15.29
N GLY A 328 -6.65 11.90 -14.12
CA GLY A 328 -6.36 13.25 -13.66
C GLY A 328 -7.44 13.83 -12.75
N THR A 329 -8.50 13.09 -12.41
CA THR A 329 -9.52 13.58 -11.48
C THR A 329 -8.88 13.80 -10.10
N PRO A 330 -8.96 15.00 -9.48
CA PRO A 330 -8.39 15.22 -8.17
C PRO A 330 -9.05 14.33 -7.10
N THR A 331 -8.22 13.65 -6.31
CA THR A 331 -8.68 12.89 -5.15
C THR A 331 -9.06 13.83 -4.02
N ARG A 332 -9.67 13.34 -2.93
CA ARG A 332 -9.89 14.15 -1.71
C ARG A 332 -8.60 14.84 -1.23
N ARG A 333 -7.46 14.13 -1.28
CA ARG A 333 -6.13 14.68 -0.97
C ARG A 333 -5.76 15.82 -1.91
N GLY A 334 -5.96 15.63 -3.21
CA GLY A 334 -5.73 16.65 -4.24
C GLY A 334 -6.59 17.89 -4.04
N ILE A 335 -7.85 17.70 -3.66
CA ILE A 335 -8.78 18.79 -3.35
C ILE A 335 -8.31 19.56 -2.13
N ILE A 336 -7.96 18.90 -1.02
CA ILE A 336 -7.41 19.59 0.16
C ILE A 336 -6.13 20.33 -0.23
N PHE A 337 -5.23 19.65 -0.93
CA PHE A 337 -3.97 20.23 -1.41
C PHE A 337 -4.17 21.52 -2.21
N SER A 338 -5.16 21.57 -3.11
CA SER A 338 -5.39 22.72 -3.97
C SER A 338 -5.88 23.97 -3.23
N LEU A 339 -6.38 23.83 -2.00
CA LEU A 339 -6.83 24.96 -1.17
C LEU A 339 -5.68 25.72 -0.50
N PHE A 340 -4.46 25.20 -0.54
CA PHE A 340 -3.31 25.73 0.19
C PHE A 340 -2.12 26.02 -0.73
N GLN A 341 -1.09 26.67 -0.16
CA GLN A 341 0.10 27.06 -0.89
C GLN A 341 1.22 26.04 -0.67
N ALA A 342 2.01 25.78 -1.73
CA ALA A 342 3.16 24.88 -1.66
C ALA A 342 2.79 23.52 -1.02
N GLY A 343 3.60 23.01 -0.08
CA GLY A 343 3.37 21.74 0.63
C GLY A 343 2.39 21.80 1.80
N GLU A 344 1.79 22.95 2.11
CA GLU A 344 0.92 23.11 3.30
C GLU A 344 -0.25 22.11 3.29
N GLY A 345 -0.94 22.02 2.15
CA GLY A 345 -2.10 21.14 1.99
C GLY A 345 -1.75 19.65 2.02
N LEU A 346 -0.49 19.27 1.72
CA LEU A 346 -0.01 17.90 1.90
C LEU A 346 0.03 17.55 3.39
N ALA A 347 0.66 18.38 4.22
CA ALA A 347 0.70 18.10 5.66
C ALA A 347 -0.70 18.04 6.30
N ILE A 348 -1.60 18.96 5.90
CA ILE A 348 -2.99 18.96 6.36
C ILE A 348 -3.71 17.68 5.93
N ALA A 349 -3.61 17.29 4.65
CA ALA A 349 -4.25 16.09 4.15
C ALA A 349 -3.70 14.82 4.84
N ALA A 350 -2.39 14.70 5.02
CA ALA A 350 -1.77 13.58 5.71
C ALA A 350 -2.30 13.44 7.15
N ALA A 351 -2.38 14.55 7.88
CA ALA A 351 -2.95 14.55 9.23
C ALA A 351 -4.43 14.16 9.23
N LEU A 352 -5.23 14.72 8.33
CA LEU A 352 -6.66 14.44 8.26
C LEU A 352 -6.97 13.01 7.81
N GLU A 353 -6.16 12.41 6.96
CA GLU A 353 -6.35 11.02 6.50
C GLU A 353 -6.04 9.97 7.58
N ASP A 354 -5.23 10.32 8.60
CA ASP A 354 -4.97 9.45 9.75
C ASP A 354 -6.06 9.64 10.83
N PRO A 355 -6.96 8.67 11.04
CA PRO A 355 -8.05 8.80 12.01
C PRO A 355 -7.56 8.86 13.46
N SER A 356 -6.34 8.40 13.74
CA SER A 356 -5.74 8.45 15.08
C SER A 356 -5.19 9.83 15.44
N TYR A 357 -5.16 10.76 14.48
CA TYR A 357 -4.60 12.09 14.67
C TYR A 357 -5.64 13.06 15.25
N SER A 358 -5.48 13.45 16.51
CA SER A 358 -6.39 14.39 17.19
C SER A 358 -6.44 15.75 16.49
N ILE A 359 -7.64 16.28 16.24
CA ILE A 359 -7.82 17.63 15.67
C ILE A 359 -7.33 18.69 16.66
N ALA A 360 -7.51 18.48 17.96
CA ALA A 360 -7.02 19.39 19.00
C ALA A 360 -5.48 19.50 19.02
N ASP A 361 -4.78 18.43 18.65
CA ASP A 361 -3.32 18.46 18.48
C ASP A 361 -2.96 19.09 17.15
N LEU A 362 -3.63 18.66 16.07
CA LEU A 362 -3.40 19.15 14.71
C LEU A 362 -3.43 20.67 14.65
N ILE A 363 -4.42 21.31 15.27
CA ILE A 363 -4.53 22.78 15.28
C ILE A 363 -3.22 23.47 15.65
N PHE A 364 -2.50 22.99 16.67
CA PHE A 364 -1.22 23.58 17.06
C PHE A 364 -0.05 23.04 16.23
N ASP A 365 -0.10 21.77 15.81
CA ASP A 365 0.91 21.17 14.95
C ASP A 365 1.00 21.85 13.57
N LEU A 366 -0.09 22.51 13.12
CA LEU A 366 -0.08 23.38 11.94
C LEU A 366 0.94 24.53 12.04
N ALA A 367 1.30 24.99 13.24
CA ALA A 367 2.32 26.03 13.43
C ALA A 367 3.68 25.59 12.89
N ASN A 368 3.97 24.28 12.90
CA ASN A 368 5.23 23.74 12.42
C ASN A 368 5.41 23.93 10.91
N ILE A 369 4.33 24.00 10.11
CA ILE A 369 4.40 23.97 8.62
C ILE A 369 5.21 25.13 8.02
N ARG A 370 5.20 26.33 8.65
CA ARG A 370 5.92 27.52 8.18
C ARG A 370 6.88 28.11 9.23
N ALA A 371 7.14 27.36 10.29
CA ALA A 371 7.98 27.80 11.40
C ALA A 371 9.44 28.02 10.97
N GLY A 372 9.95 27.15 10.10
CA GLY A 372 11.38 27.06 9.80
C GLY A 372 12.17 26.42 10.93
N THR A 373 13.42 26.06 10.65
CA THR A 373 14.23 25.15 11.49
C THR A 373 14.63 25.70 12.86
N ARG A 374 14.51 27.01 13.10
CA ARG A 374 14.95 27.67 14.35
C ARG A 374 14.20 27.22 15.60
N PHE A 375 12.99 26.70 15.45
CA PHE A 375 12.16 26.23 16.57
C PHE A 375 12.61 24.87 17.12
N ALA A 376 13.42 24.11 16.37
CA ALA A 376 13.81 22.78 16.77
C ALA A 376 14.86 22.76 17.88
N GLY A 377 15.61 23.85 18.08
CA GLY A 377 16.67 23.90 19.09
C GLY A 377 17.71 22.79 18.86
N GLU A 378 17.83 21.88 19.83
CA GLU A 378 18.70 20.70 19.77
C GLU A 378 18.02 19.46 19.16
N ASP A 379 16.70 19.49 18.96
CA ASP A 379 15.92 18.42 18.36
C ASP A 379 16.04 18.39 16.83
N ALA A 380 15.55 17.29 16.23
CA ALA A 380 15.52 17.13 14.78
C ALA A 380 14.58 18.16 14.12
N PRO A 381 15.04 18.97 13.13
CA PRO A 381 14.23 20.02 12.51
C PRO A 381 12.94 19.53 11.83
N LEU A 382 12.97 18.32 11.26
CA LEU A 382 11.85 17.68 10.58
C LEU A 382 11.10 16.69 11.48
N GLY A 383 11.32 16.78 12.79
CA GLY A 383 10.73 15.93 13.81
C GLY A 383 9.27 16.28 14.13
N GLY A 384 8.84 15.87 15.32
CA GLY A 384 7.46 16.03 15.77
C GLY A 384 6.49 15.07 15.09
N ARG A 385 5.28 15.02 15.63
CA ARG A 385 4.24 14.06 15.20
C ARG A 385 3.81 14.30 13.76
N LEU A 386 3.57 15.55 13.37
CA LEU A 386 3.15 15.92 12.01
C LEU A 386 4.24 15.61 10.97
N GLY A 387 5.50 15.96 11.28
CA GLY A 387 6.65 15.67 10.43
C GLY A 387 6.81 14.17 10.19
N ALA A 388 6.83 13.37 11.26
CA ALA A 388 6.93 11.91 11.17
C ALA A 388 5.78 11.29 10.35
N LEU A 389 4.55 11.79 10.52
CA LEU A 389 3.41 11.35 9.73
C LEU A 389 3.60 11.67 8.25
N CYS A 390 3.97 12.91 7.90
CA CYS A 390 4.22 13.32 6.52
C CYS A 390 5.31 12.47 5.87
N GLN A 391 6.42 12.21 6.56
CA GLN A 391 7.50 11.34 6.07
C GLN A 391 7.03 9.93 5.75
N ARG A 392 6.13 9.37 6.57
CA ARG A 392 5.54 8.05 6.36
C ARG A 392 4.55 8.06 5.20
N THR A 393 3.69 9.07 5.12
CA THR A 393 2.66 9.19 4.06
C THR A 393 3.27 9.48 2.69
N TYR A 394 4.37 10.22 2.65
CA TYR A 394 5.01 10.68 1.42
C TYR A 394 6.39 10.04 1.18
N GLU A 395 6.72 8.96 1.90
CA GLU A 395 7.91 8.13 1.70
C GLU A 395 9.23 8.92 1.60
N ARG A 396 9.36 10.00 2.39
CA ARG A 396 10.50 10.92 2.34
C ARG A 396 10.80 11.49 0.95
N ALA A 397 9.78 11.67 0.11
CA ALA A 397 9.95 12.17 -1.25
C ALA A 397 10.39 13.64 -1.29
N ASP A 398 11.21 13.97 -2.29
CA ASP A 398 11.63 15.32 -2.61
C ASP A 398 10.93 15.83 -3.86
N TYR A 399 10.18 16.93 -3.70
CA TYR A 399 9.52 17.63 -4.79
C TYR A 399 9.81 19.13 -4.66
N PRO A 400 10.61 19.72 -5.57
CA PRO A 400 11.06 21.10 -5.45
C PRO A 400 9.94 22.10 -5.14
N GLY A 401 10.08 22.81 -4.02
CA GLY A 401 9.12 23.81 -3.56
C GLY A 401 7.83 23.26 -2.92
N TYR A 402 7.70 21.94 -2.80
CA TYR A 402 6.56 21.26 -2.18
C TYR A 402 6.99 20.43 -0.97
N LEU A 403 7.91 19.49 -1.17
CA LEU A 403 8.41 18.59 -0.13
C LEU A 403 9.93 18.49 -0.15
N GLU A 404 10.52 18.42 1.03
CA GLU A 404 11.91 18.04 1.29
C GLU A 404 11.89 16.90 2.31
N MET A 405 12.50 15.76 2.00
CA MET A 405 12.44 14.56 2.83
C MET A 405 11.02 14.19 3.26
N GLY A 406 10.02 14.40 2.39
CA GLY A 406 8.62 14.08 2.63
C GLY A 406 7.86 15.04 3.56
N VAL A 407 8.44 16.17 3.94
CA VAL A 407 7.76 17.22 4.74
C VAL A 407 7.76 18.56 3.99
N PRO A 408 6.84 19.50 4.30
CA PRO A 408 6.84 20.82 3.67
C PRO A 408 8.19 21.53 3.82
N VAL A 409 8.63 22.23 2.77
CA VAL A 409 9.97 22.88 2.71
C VAL A 409 10.25 23.87 3.86
N HIS A 410 9.21 24.49 4.41
CA HIS A 410 9.34 25.45 5.52
C HIS A 410 8.98 24.87 6.89
N TYR A 411 8.88 23.54 6.97
CA TYR A 411 8.54 22.85 8.20
C TYR A 411 9.64 23.03 9.25
N GLY A 412 9.22 23.27 10.49
CA GLY A 412 10.10 23.33 11.65
C GLY A 412 9.38 22.76 12.87
N SER A 413 9.90 21.67 13.41
CA SER A 413 9.45 21.09 14.68
C SER A 413 9.67 22.07 15.84
N GLY A 414 8.86 21.98 16.89
CA GLY A 414 8.99 22.78 18.12
C GLY A 414 8.10 24.04 18.14
N ALA A 415 7.59 24.50 17.01
CA ALA A 415 6.72 25.68 16.98
C ALA A 415 5.35 25.39 17.57
N SER A 416 4.88 24.16 17.47
CA SER A 416 3.63 23.69 18.06
C SER A 416 3.55 23.94 19.57
N GLU A 417 4.60 23.60 20.31
CA GLU A 417 4.68 23.75 21.76
C GLU A 417 4.75 25.23 22.12
N VAL A 418 5.59 25.99 21.42
CA VAL A 418 5.76 27.44 21.66
C VAL A 418 4.46 28.18 21.38
N ILE A 419 3.79 27.93 20.26
CA ILE A 419 2.54 28.60 19.91
C ILE A 419 1.42 28.22 20.87
N ARG A 420 1.35 26.97 21.32
CA ARG A 420 0.37 26.55 22.34
C ARG A 420 0.50 27.35 23.63
N GLU A 421 1.72 27.53 24.13
CA GLU A 421 2.00 28.31 25.33
C GLU A 421 1.79 29.82 25.14
N VAL A 422 2.13 30.37 23.96
CA VAL A 422 1.92 31.79 23.65
C VAL A 422 0.43 32.11 23.49
N VAL A 423 -0.37 31.21 22.92
CA VAL A 423 -1.82 31.38 22.81
C VAL A 423 -2.47 31.34 24.21
N ALA A 424 -2.01 30.45 25.10
CA ALA A 424 -2.50 30.39 26.47
C ALA A 424 -2.08 31.62 27.31
N ALA A 425 -0.85 32.10 27.12
CA ALA A 425 -0.30 33.23 27.85
C ALA A 425 0.60 34.11 26.96
N PRO A 426 0.07 35.18 26.32
CA PRO A 426 0.82 35.98 25.34
C PRO A 426 2.14 36.60 25.84
N ALA A 427 2.22 36.89 27.14
CA ALA A 427 3.44 37.42 27.78
C ALA A 427 4.58 36.39 27.86
N SER A 428 4.30 35.10 27.65
CA SER A 428 5.28 34.00 27.72
C SER A 428 6.27 33.99 26.56
N ARG A 429 6.03 34.73 25.47
CA ARG A 429 6.86 34.72 24.26
C ARG A 429 8.36 34.95 24.53
N TYR A 430 8.69 35.79 25.52
CA TYR A 430 10.08 36.11 25.87
C TYR A 430 10.80 34.96 26.61
N LYS A 431 10.07 33.96 27.10
CA LYS A 431 10.66 32.79 27.79
C LYS A 431 11.29 31.80 26.80
N PHE A 432 10.84 31.81 25.55
CA PHE A 432 11.27 30.87 24.52
C PHE A 432 12.39 31.41 23.63
N THR A 433 12.84 32.64 23.86
CA THR A 433 13.91 33.22 23.06
C THR A 433 15.26 32.62 23.43
N THR A 434 16.03 32.22 22.42
CA THR A 434 17.40 31.69 22.53
C THR A 434 18.32 32.52 21.63
N GLU A 435 19.62 32.16 21.56
CA GLU A 435 20.54 32.79 20.60
C GLU A 435 20.09 32.61 19.13
N SER A 436 19.36 31.53 18.84
CA SER A 436 18.91 31.19 17.48
C SER A 436 17.43 31.55 17.24
N LEU A 437 16.57 31.49 18.27
CA LEU A 437 15.15 31.78 18.18
C LEU A 437 14.81 33.13 18.80
N HIS A 438 14.38 34.09 17.98
CA HIS A 438 14.09 35.46 18.44
C HIS A 438 12.59 35.69 18.60
N SER A 439 12.21 36.72 19.37
CA SER A 439 10.79 37.08 19.56
C SER A 439 10.06 37.37 18.23
N GLY A 440 10.75 37.96 17.26
CA GLY A 440 10.21 38.20 15.92
C GLY A 440 9.92 36.92 15.13
N ASP A 441 10.67 35.83 15.38
CA ASP A 441 10.38 34.53 14.77
C ASP A 441 9.09 33.92 15.35
N ILE A 442 8.87 34.06 16.67
CA ILE A 442 7.65 33.62 17.36
C ILE A 442 6.44 34.42 16.87
N GLU A 443 6.56 35.75 16.74
CA GLU A 443 5.50 36.60 16.20
C GLU A 443 5.15 36.23 14.76
N ARG A 444 6.16 36.00 13.91
CA ARG A 444 5.96 35.52 12.54
C ARG A 444 5.25 34.18 12.52
N ALA A 445 5.68 33.21 13.33
CA ALA A 445 5.04 31.89 13.41
C ALA A 445 3.58 32.00 13.86
N LEU A 446 3.26 32.85 14.84
CA LEU A 446 1.90 33.09 15.30
C LEU A 446 1.02 33.73 14.19
N ILE A 447 1.58 34.67 13.42
CA ILE A 447 0.88 35.30 12.28
C ILE A 447 0.59 34.27 11.18
N GLU A 448 1.58 33.45 10.82
CA GLU A 448 1.44 32.43 9.78
C GLU A 448 0.49 31.31 10.21
N TRP A 449 0.56 30.86 11.47
CA TRP A 449 -0.39 29.91 12.05
C TRP A 449 -1.84 30.44 11.99
N ARG A 450 -2.08 31.67 12.47
CA ARG A 450 -3.40 32.31 12.36
C ARG A 450 -3.85 32.46 10.91
N SER A 451 -2.94 32.76 9.98
CA SER A 451 -3.26 32.85 8.55
C SER A 451 -3.73 31.51 8.01
N LEU A 452 -3.08 30.41 8.40
CA LEU A 452 -3.46 29.07 7.98
C LEU A 452 -4.81 28.66 8.57
N LEU A 453 -5.07 28.98 9.85
CA LEU A 453 -6.38 28.77 10.46
C LEU A 453 -7.49 29.54 9.72
N ARG A 454 -7.24 30.81 9.34
CA ARG A 454 -8.21 31.58 8.55
C ARG A 454 -8.52 30.91 7.22
N HIS A 455 -7.49 30.45 6.51
CA HIS A 455 -7.68 29.74 5.25
C HIS A 455 -8.52 28.48 5.43
N ILE A 456 -8.26 27.67 6.47
CA ILE A 456 -9.04 26.47 6.82
C ILE A 456 -10.50 26.85 7.12
N ALA A 457 -10.74 27.83 7.98
CA ALA A 457 -12.08 28.24 8.39
C ALA A 457 -12.89 28.82 7.22
N SER A 458 -12.25 29.51 6.27
CA SER A 458 -12.91 30.09 5.09
C SER A 458 -13.00 29.15 3.89
N ALA A 459 -12.34 27.99 3.94
CA ALA A 459 -12.31 27.06 2.82
C ALA A 459 -13.68 26.37 2.61
N PRO A 460 -13.96 25.88 1.39
CA PRO A 460 -15.23 25.21 1.10
C PRO A 460 -15.44 23.98 1.98
N ASP A 461 -16.71 23.67 2.26
CA ASP A 461 -17.08 22.41 2.88
C ASP A 461 -16.77 21.25 1.93
N LEU A 462 -16.11 20.22 2.46
CA LEU A 462 -15.72 19.02 1.72
C LEU A 462 -16.62 17.82 2.06
N GLU A 463 -17.73 18.05 2.76
CA GLU A 463 -18.69 17.04 3.21
C GLU A 463 -18.00 15.90 3.99
N TRP A 464 -17.03 16.28 4.81
CA TRP A 464 -16.22 15.35 5.60
C TRP A 464 -16.17 15.80 7.05
N ASP A 465 -16.69 14.97 7.96
CA ASP A 465 -16.82 15.33 9.37
C ASP A 465 -15.51 15.78 10.01
N ARG A 466 -14.40 15.11 9.68
CA ARG A 466 -13.06 15.47 10.20
C ARG A 466 -12.58 16.83 9.69
N TRP A 467 -12.91 17.17 8.44
CA TRP A 467 -12.65 18.49 7.89
C TRP A 467 -13.49 19.55 8.59
N ARG A 468 -14.80 19.30 8.76
CA ARG A 468 -15.70 20.21 9.48
C ARG A 468 -15.28 20.42 10.94
N GLU A 469 -14.78 19.37 11.60
CA GLU A 469 -14.21 19.46 12.95
C GLU A 469 -12.97 20.37 12.99
N LEU A 470 -12.05 20.21 12.01
CA LEU A 470 -10.90 21.09 11.88
C LEU A 470 -11.31 22.54 11.59
N GLN A 471 -12.32 22.77 10.74
CA GLN A 471 -12.85 24.11 10.46
C GLN A 471 -13.44 24.76 11.71
N ALA A 472 -14.24 24.01 12.48
CA ALA A 472 -14.82 24.50 13.74
C ALA A 472 -13.74 24.83 14.77
N ALA A 473 -12.72 23.97 14.91
CA ALA A 473 -11.60 24.23 15.81
C ALA A 473 -10.77 25.44 15.36
N ALA A 474 -10.53 25.60 14.05
CA ALA A 474 -9.83 26.76 13.51
C ALA A 474 -10.60 28.07 13.77
N ALA A 475 -11.91 28.08 13.55
CA ALA A 475 -12.79 29.23 13.84
C ALA A 475 -12.73 29.62 15.32
N HIS A 476 -12.84 28.64 16.22
CA HIS A 476 -12.74 28.87 17.66
C HIS A 476 -11.44 29.60 18.05
N PHE A 477 -10.28 29.13 17.57
CA PHE A 477 -9.00 29.74 17.90
C PHE A 477 -8.78 31.11 17.24
N ILE A 478 -9.38 31.39 16.09
CA ILE A 478 -9.32 32.73 15.46
C ILE A 478 -10.00 33.76 16.35
N GLU A 479 -11.18 33.43 16.90
CA GLU A 479 -11.99 34.30 17.76
C GLU A 479 -11.37 34.51 19.14
N HIS A 480 -10.75 33.46 19.72
CA HIS A 480 -10.31 33.45 21.11
C HIS A 480 -8.81 33.72 21.31
N SER A 481 -8.04 33.94 20.25
CA SER A 481 -6.63 34.32 20.37
C SER A 481 -6.34 35.72 19.85
N THR A 482 -5.50 36.45 20.58
CA THR A 482 -5.12 37.83 20.25
C THR A 482 -4.19 37.85 19.03
N SER A 483 -4.48 38.69 18.04
CA SER A 483 -3.57 38.87 16.91
C SER A 483 -2.49 39.90 17.23
N PRO A 484 -1.20 39.60 16.98
CA PRO A 484 -0.13 40.62 17.04
C PRO A 484 -0.32 41.76 16.04
N ALA A 485 -1.10 41.52 14.98
CA ALA A 485 -1.39 42.50 13.93
C ALA A 485 -2.63 43.36 14.20
N GLN A 486 -3.38 43.08 15.29
CA GLN A 486 -4.52 43.89 15.69
C GLN A 486 -3.99 45.13 16.42
N LEU A 487 -3.62 46.13 15.62
CA LEU A 487 -3.26 47.45 16.09
C LEU A 487 -4.51 48.32 16.05
N ASP A 488 -4.81 48.98 17.15
CA ASP A 488 -5.81 50.04 17.18
C ASP A 488 -5.19 51.26 16.48
N LEU A 489 -5.32 51.31 15.15
CA LEU A 489 -4.76 52.38 14.35
C LEU A 489 -5.60 53.65 14.55
N PRO A 490 -4.97 54.82 14.69
CA PRO A 490 -5.71 56.07 14.77
C PRO A 490 -6.55 56.27 13.50
N PRO A 491 -7.74 56.91 13.61
CA PRO A 491 -8.57 57.18 12.44
C PRO A 491 -7.79 57.99 11.41
N LEU A 492 -7.98 57.68 10.13
CA LEU A 492 -7.37 58.42 9.03
C LEU A 492 -7.71 59.91 9.14
N LEU A 493 -6.72 60.79 8.96
CA LEU A 493 -6.93 62.24 8.95
C LEU A 493 -7.86 62.63 7.80
N ALA A 494 -8.61 63.73 7.94
CA ALA A 494 -9.53 64.20 6.89
C ALA A 494 -8.85 64.40 5.52
N ALA A 495 -7.57 64.78 5.51
CA ALA A 495 -6.77 64.90 4.28
C ALA A 495 -6.47 63.54 3.62
N GLN A 496 -6.35 62.46 4.40
CA GLN A 496 -6.10 61.09 3.94
C GLN A 496 -7.38 60.38 3.51
N GLN A 497 -8.55 60.80 4.00
CA GLN A 497 -9.87 60.28 3.58
C GLN A 497 -10.36 60.89 2.26
N LYS A 498 -9.65 61.89 1.72
CA LYS A 498 -10.03 62.58 0.48
C LYS A 498 -9.94 61.59 -0.69
N ARG A 499 -11.10 61.26 -1.28
CA ARG A 499 -11.17 60.43 -2.48
C ARG A 499 -10.69 61.23 -3.68
N TRP A 500 -9.60 60.79 -4.29
CA TRP A 500 -9.09 61.35 -5.53
C TRP A 500 -9.78 60.66 -6.71
N THR A 501 -10.54 61.42 -7.51
CA THR A 501 -11.13 60.93 -8.76
C THR A 501 -10.10 60.99 -9.88
N ALA A 502 -10.11 59.99 -10.78
CA ALA A 502 -9.13 59.83 -11.86
C ALA A 502 -9.00 61.07 -12.78
N GLN A 503 -10.01 61.94 -12.83
CA GLN A 503 -9.98 63.20 -13.58
C GLN A 503 -9.04 64.27 -13.01
N GLN A 504 -8.55 64.13 -11.78
CA GLN A 504 -7.61 65.07 -11.16
C GLN A 504 -6.13 64.76 -11.48
N PHE A 505 -5.86 63.74 -12.30
CA PHE A 505 -4.51 63.32 -12.70
C PHE A 505 -4.15 63.65 -14.16
N ALA A 506 -5.02 64.36 -14.88
CA ALA A 506 -4.75 64.87 -16.23
C ALA A 506 -3.97 66.19 -16.18
#